data_AF-A0A925BED5-F1
#
_entry.id   AF-A0A925BED5-F1
#
_cell.length_a   1.000
_cell.length_b   1.000
_cell.length_c   1.000
_cell.angle_alpha   90.00
_cell.angle_beta   90.00
_cell.angle_gamma   90.00
#
_symmetry.space_group_name_H-M   'P 1'
#
loop_
_entity.id
_entity.type
_entity.pdbx_description
1 polymer ?
#
loop_
_entity_poly.entity_id
_entity_poly.type
_entity_poly.pdbx_seq_one_letter_code
_entity_poly.pdbx_strand_id
1 'polypeptide(L)'
;MINKLLTSDKANITVHFTGRVDTGRTDSLPSFKPGDTVSGYVAILSTENMNYKKLLVRIKWRTEGRGDTDESTWTSIEEPEGALIAGVVKTVAFSAVLPGEPWSFSGRYIAIVWGIEVEADVAWKINLRHFAPFILAPEWAQPQR
;
A
#
# COMPACT_ATOMS: atom_id res chain seq x y z
N MET A 1 -15.81 -1.02 6.27
CA MET A 1 -16.20 -1.54 4.95
C MET A 1 -14.94 -2.14 4.32
N ILE A 2 -15.02 -3.37 3.80
CA ILE A 2 -13.86 -4.19 3.44
C ILE A 2 -13.18 -3.59 2.20
N ASN A 3 -11.92 -3.17 2.33
CA ASN A 3 -11.09 -2.75 1.20
C ASN A 3 -11.12 -3.84 0.12
N LYS A 4 -11.49 -3.43 -1.09
CA LYS A 4 -11.79 -4.34 -2.21
C LYS A 4 -10.54 -5.15 -2.55
N LEU A 5 -10.57 -6.39 -2.11
CA LEU A 5 -9.63 -7.47 -2.38
C LEU A 5 -9.57 -7.68 -3.91
N LEU A 6 -8.60 -7.07 -4.58
CA LEU A 6 -8.04 -7.64 -5.81
C LEU A 6 -7.16 -8.82 -5.39
N THR A 7 -7.84 -9.83 -4.86
CA THR A 7 -7.26 -11.13 -4.50
C THR A 7 -7.32 -11.94 -5.78
N SER A 8 -6.16 -12.27 -6.35
CA SER A 8 -6.13 -13.51 -7.13
C SER A 8 -6.62 -14.61 -6.18
N ASP A 9 -7.45 -15.55 -6.61
CA ASP A 9 -8.00 -16.65 -5.77
C ASP A 9 -6.92 -17.45 -4.99
N LYS A 10 -5.64 -17.22 -5.30
CA LYS A 10 -4.46 -17.91 -4.80
C LYS A 10 -3.76 -17.24 -3.62
N ALA A 11 -3.96 -15.93 -3.41
CA ALA A 11 -3.31 -15.23 -2.30
C ALA A 11 -4.05 -13.94 -1.91
N ASN A 12 -4.28 -13.79 -0.61
CA ASN A 12 -4.82 -12.59 0.01
C ASN A 12 -3.67 -11.76 0.58
N ILE A 13 -3.64 -10.47 0.22
CA ILE A 13 -2.67 -9.50 0.74
C ILE A 13 -3.45 -8.46 1.53
N THR A 14 -3.08 -8.27 2.80
CA THR A 14 -3.60 -7.21 3.66
C THR A 14 -2.48 -6.31 4.17
N VAL A 15 -2.77 -5.01 4.28
CA VAL A 15 -1.84 -4.03 4.82
C VAL A 15 -2.41 -3.52 6.15
N HIS A 16 -1.60 -3.63 7.20
CA HIS A 16 -1.94 -3.20 8.54
C HIS A 16 -1.06 -2.01 8.91
N PHE A 17 -1.67 -0.84 9.04
CA PHE A 17 -0.98 0.36 9.54
C PHE A 17 -0.88 0.28 11.07
N THR A 18 0.26 0.70 11.60
CA THR A 18 0.55 0.78 13.05
C THR A 18 0.81 2.24 13.44
N GLY A 19 0.37 2.62 14.63
CA GLY A 19 0.57 3.96 15.19
C GLY A 19 -0.67 4.85 15.13
N ARG A 20 -0.47 6.17 15.25
CA ARG A 20 -1.55 7.16 15.22
C ARG A 20 -2.10 7.27 13.80
N VAL A 21 -3.15 6.53 13.53
CA VAL A 21 -3.96 6.70 12.33
C VAL A 21 -5.12 7.62 12.70
N ASP A 22 -5.17 8.83 12.14
CA ASP A 22 -6.36 9.68 12.26
C ASP A 22 -7.47 9.12 11.35
N THR A 23 -8.18 8.09 11.84
CA THR A 23 -9.41 7.58 11.21
C THR A 23 -10.59 8.40 11.71
N GLY A 24 -10.86 9.55 11.10
CA GLY A 24 -12.04 10.38 11.44
C GLY A 24 -13.38 9.64 11.27
N ARG A 25 -13.41 8.53 10.50
CA ARG A 25 -14.53 7.59 10.40
C ARG A 25 -14.03 6.15 10.33
N THR A 26 -14.82 5.18 10.77
CA THR A 26 -14.51 3.73 10.69
C THR A 26 -14.30 3.23 9.24
N ASP A 27 -14.75 4.00 8.25
CA ASP A 27 -14.58 3.73 6.81
C ASP A 27 -13.64 4.72 6.09
N SER A 28 -12.95 5.60 6.82
CA SER A 28 -11.99 6.55 6.20
C SER A 28 -10.61 5.91 6.00
N LEU A 29 -9.94 6.27 4.92
CA LEU A 29 -8.54 5.92 4.70
C LEU A 29 -7.65 6.45 5.85
N PRO A 30 -6.57 5.74 6.19
CA PRO A 30 -5.52 6.28 7.05
C PRO A 30 -5.06 7.65 6.56
N SER A 31 -4.95 8.63 7.46
CA SER A 31 -4.48 9.97 7.14
C SER A 31 -3.21 10.30 7.92
N PHE A 32 -2.26 10.91 7.23
CA PHE A 32 -0.97 11.32 7.74
C PHE A 32 -0.65 12.76 7.31
N LYS A 33 0.19 13.42 8.10
CA LYS A 33 0.75 14.73 7.81
C LYS A 33 2.17 14.58 7.25
N PRO A 34 2.66 15.58 6.48
CA PRO A 34 4.08 15.64 6.14
C PRO A 34 4.96 15.55 7.38
N GLY A 35 6.00 14.71 7.32
CA GLY A 35 6.89 14.43 8.45
C GLY A 35 6.39 13.36 9.43
N ASP A 36 5.14 12.89 9.31
CA ASP A 36 4.70 11.73 10.08
C ASP A 36 5.43 10.46 9.64
N THR A 37 5.60 9.52 10.57
CA THR A 37 6.08 8.18 10.26
C THR A 37 4.90 7.27 9.91
N VAL A 38 4.83 6.85 8.65
CA VAL A 38 3.95 5.74 8.24
C VAL A 38 4.64 4.44 8.61
N SER A 39 3.95 3.56 9.33
CA SER A 39 4.50 2.26 9.74
C SER A 39 3.45 1.18 9.78
N GLY A 40 3.86 -0.08 9.75
CA GLY A 40 2.95 -1.21 9.72
C GLY A 40 3.59 -2.50 9.26
N TYR A 41 2.74 -3.44 8.84
CA TYR A 41 3.18 -4.66 8.18
C TYR A 41 2.20 -5.09 7.10
N VAL A 42 2.73 -5.77 6.10
CA VAL A 42 1.99 -6.50 5.09
C VAL A 42 1.83 -7.93 5.58
N ALA A 43 0.63 -8.49 5.48
CA ALA A 43 0.37 -9.91 5.69
C ALA A 43 -0.08 -10.54 4.37
N ILE A 44 0.59 -11.62 3.99
CA ILE A 44 0.32 -12.37 2.76
C ILE A 44 -0.06 -13.79 3.16
N LEU A 45 -1.30 -14.17 2.86
CA LEU A 45 -1.80 -15.52 3.06
C LEU A 45 -2.05 -16.15 1.70
N SER A 46 -1.28 -17.18 1.35
CA SER A 46 -1.50 -17.95 0.13
C SER A 46 -2.32 -19.21 0.40
N THR A 47 -3.14 -19.59 -0.56
CA THR A 47 -3.90 -20.85 -0.54
C THR A 47 -3.14 -22.01 -1.17
N GLU A 48 -1.99 -21.75 -1.81
CA GLU A 48 -1.12 -22.76 -2.43
C GLU A 48 0.36 -22.44 -2.17
N ASN A 49 1.26 -23.42 -2.34
CA ASN A 49 2.69 -23.16 -2.25
C ASN A 49 3.17 -22.43 -3.51
N MET A 50 3.91 -21.34 -3.34
CA MET A 50 4.39 -20.51 -4.45
C MET A 50 5.80 -20.01 -4.15
N ASN A 51 6.71 -20.11 -5.12
CA ASN A 51 8.01 -19.45 -5.04
C ASN A 51 7.91 -18.07 -5.71
N TYR A 52 8.46 -17.05 -5.08
CA TYR A 52 8.59 -15.72 -5.65
C TYR A 52 10.07 -15.39 -5.80
N LYS A 53 10.44 -14.73 -6.90
CA LYS A 53 11.81 -14.26 -7.14
C LYS A 53 12.13 -13.01 -6.34
N LYS A 54 11.11 -12.20 -6.09
CA LYS A 54 11.21 -10.90 -5.44
C LYS A 54 9.87 -10.50 -4.84
N LEU A 55 9.90 -10.03 -3.59
CA LEU A 55 8.75 -9.45 -2.91
C LEU A 55 9.08 -8.00 -2.56
N LEU A 56 8.22 -7.08 -2.97
CA LEU A 56 8.41 -5.64 -2.84
C LEU A 56 7.27 -5.05 -2.03
N VAL A 57 7.64 -4.23 -1.05
CA VAL A 57 6.73 -3.37 -0.31
C VAL A 57 7.18 -1.93 -0.52
N ARG A 58 6.41 -1.16 -1.29
CA ARG A 58 6.76 0.21 -1.67
C ARG A 58 5.79 1.20 -1.07
N ILE A 59 6.33 2.29 -0.54
CA ILE A 59 5.54 3.47 -0.24
C ILE A 59 5.69 4.38 -1.45
N LYS A 60 4.59 4.65 -2.14
CA LYS A 60 4.62 5.40 -3.40
C LYS A 60 3.39 6.27 -3.56
N TRP A 61 3.47 7.20 -4.49
CA TRP A 61 2.32 7.88 -5.03
C TRP A 61 2.20 7.62 -6.53
N ARG A 62 0.98 7.77 -7.04
CA ARG A 62 0.68 7.80 -8.47
C ARG A 62 -0.41 8.79 -8.78
N THR A 63 -0.41 9.34 -9.98
CA THR A 63 -1.57 10.06 -10.51
C THR A 63 -2.60 9.07 -11.05
N GLU A 64 -3.87 9.40 -10.90
CA GLU A 64 -4.98 8.69 -11.54
C GLU A 64 -5.86 9.71 -12.26
N GLY A 65 -6.42 9.36 -13.42
CA GLY A 65 -7.23 10.29 -14.21
C GLY A 65 -7.30 9.94 -15.69
N ARG A 66 -7.63 10.94 -16.52
CA ARG A 66 -7.76 10.79 -17.99
C ARG A 66 -6.45 10.93 -18.77
N GLY A 67 -5.34 11.23 -18.09
CA GLY A 67 -4.02 11.40 -18.71
C GLY A 67 -3.05 10.27 -18.36
N ASP A 68 -1.78 10.48 -18.69
CA ASP A 68 -0.71 9.55 -18.33
C ASP A 68 -0.56 9.44 -16.81
N THR A 69 -0.21 8.24 -16.37
CA THR A 69 0.12 7.97 -14.97
C THR A 69 1.56 8.40 -14.71
N ASP A 70 1.72 9.40 -13.86
CA ASP A 70 3.00 9.74 -13.24
C ASP A 70 3.05 9.05 -11.87
N GLU A 71 4.21 8.55 -11.49
CA GLU A 71 4.36 7.85 -10.23
C GLU A 71 5.79 7.96 -9.71
N SER A 72 5.94 7.95 -8.39
CA SER A 72 7.25 7.89 -7.77
C SER A 72 7.22 7.06 -6.49
N THR A 73 8.27 6.28 -6.31
CA THR A 73 8.47 5.46 -5.11
C THR A 73 9.28 6.26 -4.11
N TRP A 74 8.69 6.52 -2.94
CA TRP A 74 9.36 7.20 -1.84
C TRP A 74 10.35 6.28 -1.13
N THR A 75 9.92 5.07 -0.81
CA THR A 75 10.80 4.04 -0.25
C THR A 75 10.33 2.65 -0.67
N SER A 76 11.24 1.69 -0.62
CA SER A 76 11.00 0.30 -0.98
C SER A 76 11.73 -0.62 -0.02
N ILE A 77 11.02 -1.65 0.43
CA ILE A 77 11.58 -2.81 1.10
C ILE A 77 11.52 -3.96 0.11
N GLU A 78 12.66 -4.62 -0.05
CA GLU A 78 12.81 -5.73 -0.97
C GLU A 78 13.21 -6.96 -0.16
N GLU A 79 12.39 -8.00 -0.26
CA GLU A 79 12.79 -9.34 0.13
C GLU A 79 13.20 -10.11 -1.13
N PRO A 80 14.41 -10.70 -1.14
CA PRO A 80 14.88 -11.53 -2.24
C PRO A 80 14.07 -12.82 -2.32
N GLU A 81 14.43 -13.70 -3.27
CA GLU A 81 13.75 -14.96 -3.54
C GLU A 81 13.33 -15.72 -2.26
N GLY A 82 12.09 -16.21 -2.28
CA GLY A 82 11.54 -16.97 -1.17
C GLY A 82 10.28 -17.72 -1.56
N ALA A 83 9.58 -18.23 -0.55
CA ALA A 83 8.36 -19.00 -0.73
C ALA A 83 7.20 -18.45 0.10
N LEU A 84 6.01 -18.49 -0.48
CA LEU A 84 4.74 -18.43 0.21
C LEU A 84 4.27 -19.87 0.44
N ILE A 85 4.09 -20.25 1.70
CA ILE A 85 3.61 -21.58 2.08
C ILE A 85 2.09 -21.50 2.28
N ALA A 86 1.36 -22.44 1.70
CA ALA A 86 -0.08 -22.52 1.79
C ALA A 86 -0.55 -22.52 3.25
N GLY A 87 -1.49 -21.63 3.59
CA GLY A 87 -2.05 -21.51 4.94
C GLY A 87 -1.13 -20.82 5.97
N VAL A 88 0.11 -20.48 5.61
CA VAL A 88 1.04 -19.76 6.49
C VAL A 88 1.06 -18.28 6.11
N VAL A 89 0.84 -17.41 7.09
CA VAL A 89 0.92 -15.96 6.89
C VAL A 89 2.38 -15.55 6.85
N LYS A 90 2.82 -15.01 5.72
CA LYS A 90 4.10 -14.29 5.61
C LYS A 90 3.87 -12.83 5.97
N THR A 91 4.73 -12.27 6.81
CA THR A 91 4.66 -10.86 7.21
C THR A 91 5.91 -10.09 6.79
N VAL A 92 5.72 -8.85 6.35
CA VAL A 92 6.81 -7.92 6.00
C VAL A 92 6.51 -6.57 6.64
N ALA A 93 7.35 -6.14 7.58
CA ALA A 93 7.19 -4.85 8.25
C ALA A 93 7.65 -3.69 7.35
N PHE A 94 7.05 -2.51 7.52
CA PHE A 94 7.48 -1.27 6.87
C PHE A 94 7.44 -0.09 7.84
N SER A 95 8.35 0.87 7.63
CA SER A 95 8.35 2.16 8.34
C SER A 95 9.14 3.21 7.56
N ALA A 96 8.57 4.41 7.41
CA ALA A 96 9.28 5.55 6.83
C ALA A 96 8.66 6.89 7.26
N VAL A 97 9.50 7.93 7.29
CA VAL A 97 9.06 9.32 7.43
C VAL A 97 8.52 9.81 6.10
N LEU A 98 7.31 10.37 6.08
CA LEU A 98 6.65 10.84 4.87
C LEU A 98 7.20 12.20 4.41
N PRO A 99 7.30 12.43 3.09
CA PRO A 99 7.85 13.66 2.55
C PRO A 99 6.92 14.87 2.75
N GLY A 100 7.47 16.05 2.47
CA GLY A 100 6.73 17.30 2.38
C GLY A 100 5.60 17.28 1.36
N GLU A 101 5.82 16.62 0.21
CA GLU A 101 4.99 16.66 -0.99
C GLU A 101 5.31 15.47 -1.93
N PRO A 102 4.48 15.17 -2.95
CA PRO A 102 3.17 15.76 -3.24
C PRO A 102 2.10 15.39 -2.21
N TRP A 103 1.06 16.20 -2.06
CA TRP A 103 -0.09 15.87 -1.21
C TRP A 103 -1.11 15.03 -1.96
N SER A 104 -1.83 14.17 -1.24
CA SER A 104 -3.01 13.51 -1.74
C SER A 104 -4.03 14.54 -2.20
N PHE A 105 -4.57 14.32 -3.39
CA PHE A 105 -5.54 15.20 -4.01
C PHE A 105 -6.57 14.35 -4.76
N SER A 106 -7.83 14.75 -4.71
CA SER A 106 -8.91 14.10 -5.46
C SER A 106 -9.73 15.15 -6.18
N GLY A 107 -9.44 15.34 -7.47
CA GLY A 107 -10.14 16.26 -8.35
C GLY A 107 -10.92 15.52 -9.43
N ARG A 108 -11.69 16.29 -10.22
CA ARG A 108 -12.53 15.75 -11.31
C ARG A 108 -11.73 15.06 -12.42
N TYR A 109 -10.52 15.54 -12.69
CA TYR A 109 -9.70 15.13 -13.85
C TYR A 109 -8.42 14.40 -13.47
N ILE A 110 -7.89 14.70 -12.29
CA ILE A 110 -6.67 14.12 -11.76
C ILE A 110 -6.81 13.91 -10.25
N ALA A 111 -6.27 12.80 -9.78
CA ALA A 111 -6.05 12.51 -8.38
C ALA A 111 -4.57 12.18 -8.16
N ILE A 112 -4.04 12.51 -6.99
CA ILE A 112 -2.74 12.06 -6.49
C ILE A 112 -3.04 11.09 -5.35
N VAL A 113 -2.68 9.83 -5.54
CA VAL A 113 -3.01 8.75 -4.61
C VAL A 113 -1.72 8.21 -4.01
N TRP A 114 -1.61 8.34 -2.70
CA TRP A 114 -0.56 7.71 -1.91
C TRP A 114 -0.99 6.33 -1.45
N GLY A 115 -0.04 5.41 -1.31
CA GLY A 115 -0.33 4.09 -0.78
C GLY A 115 0.87 3.20 -0.56
N ILE A 116 0.59 2.07 0.07
CA ILE A 116 1.50 0.94 0.20
C ILE A 116 1.21 -0.02 -0.95
N GLU A 117 2.15 -0.16 -1.86
CA GLU A 117 2.12 -1.17 -2.91
C GLU A 117 2.87 -2.42 -2.46
N VAL A 118 2.24 -3.57 -2.64
CA VAL A 118 2.84 -4.88 -2.43
C VAL A 118 2.87 -5.60 -3.76
N GLU A 119 4.03 -6.10 -4.15
CA GLU A 119 4.20 -6.86 -5.39
C GLU A 119 5.08 -8.08 -5.16
N ALA A 120 4.59 -9.27 -5.49
CA ALA A 120 5.39 -10.49 -5.53
C ALA A 120 5.52 -10.97 -6.99
N ASP A 121 6.75 -11.06 -7.47
CA ASP A 121 7.10 -11.67 -8.76
C ASP A 121 7.10 -13.19 -8.60
N VAL A 122 5.99 -13.82 -8.96
CA VAL A 122 5.80 -15.26 -8.88
C VAL A 122 6.03 -15.88 -10.26
N ALA A 123 7.02 -16.77 -10.35
CA ALA A 123 7.35 -17.42 -11.61
C ALA A 123 6.13 -18.18 -12.18
N TRP A 124 5.86 -17.96 -13.48
CA TRP A 124 4.83 -18.67 -14.26
C TRP A 124 3.38 -18.42 -13.82
N LYS A 125 3.13 -17.39 -13.00
CA LYS A 125 1.80 -16.99 -12.54
C LYS A 125 1.62 -15.47 -12.68
N ILE A 126 0.38 -15.01 -12.56
CA ILE A 126 0.06 -13.57 -12.50
C ILE A 126 0.77 -12.97 -11.27
N ASN A 127 1.52 -11.87 -11.46
CA ASN A 127 2.16 -11.16 -10.35
C ASN A 127 1.11 -10.80 -9.30
N LEU A 128 1.37 -11.17 -8.04
CA LEU A 128 0.51 -10.81 -6.93
C LEU A 128 0.76 -9.34 -6.63
N ARG A 129 -0.21 -8.47 -6.92
CA ARG A 129 -0.09 -7.03 -6.67
C ARG A 129 -1.28 -6.52 -5.87
N HIS A 130 -1.00 -5.75 -4.82
CA HIS A 130 -2.00 -5.08 -4.00
C HIS A 130 -1.58 -3.64 -3.73
N PHE A 131 -2.54 -2.73 -3.66
CA PHE A 131 -2.29 -1.32 -3.35
C PHE A 131 -3.25 -0.87 -2.26
N ALA A 132 -2.72 -0.51 -1.10
CA ALA A 132 -3.48 -0.04 0.05
C ALA A 132 -3.31 1.49 0.18
N PRO A 133 -4.34 2.29 -0.17
CA PRO A 133 -4.21 3.73 -0.20
C PRO A 133 -4.23 4.36 1.21
N PHE A 134 -3.56 5.50 1.34
CA PHE A 134 -3.65 6.40 2.48
C PHE A 134 -3.65 7.86 2.01
N ILE A 135 -3.99 8.79 2.91
CA ILE A 135 -4.01 10.22 2.66
C ILE A 135 -2.75 10.84 3.26
N LEU A 136 -2.00 11.60 2.45
CA LEU A 136 -0.95 12.51 2.91
C LEU A 136 -1.41 13.93 2.65
N ALA A 137 -1.70 14.68 3.70
CA ALA A 137 -2.15 16.07 3.57
C ALA A 137 -1.71 16.89 4.79
N PRO A 138 -1.44 18.19 4.63
CA PRO A 138 -1.18 19.06 5.77
C PRO A 138 -2.42 19.14 6.66
N GLU A 139 -2.22 19.47 7.94
CA GLU A 139 -3.28 19.47 8.96
C GLU A 139 -4.52 20.27 8.57
N TRP A 140 -4.33 21.45 7.97
CA TRP A 140 -5.44 22.33 7.57
C TRP A 140 -6.27 21.77 6.40
N ALA A 141 -5.75 20.78 5.66
CA ALA A 141 -6.41 20.16 4.52
C ALA A 141 -6.99 18.77 4.85
N GLN A 142 -6.75 18.25 6.06
CA GLN A 142 -7.35 16.99 6.47
C GLN A 142 -8.87 17.16 6.66
N PRO A 143 -9.68 16.13 6.36
CA PRO A 143 -11.13 16.19 6.59
C PRO A 143 -11.40 16.62 8.03
N GLN A 144 -12.16 17.70 8.22
CA GLN A 144 -12.53 18.16 9.56
C GLN A 144 -13.32 17.05 10.27
N ARG A 145 -12.95 16.82 11.53
CA ARG A 145 -13.55 15.81 12.42
C ARG A 145 -15.04 16.02 12.61
#